data_AF-A0A937MSF5-F1
#
_entry.id   AF-A0A937MSF5-F1
#
_cell.length_a   1.000
_cell.length_b   1.000
_cell.length_c   1.000
_cell.angle_alpha   90.00
_cell.angle_beta   90.00
_cell.angle_gamma   90.00
#
_symmetry.space_group_name_H-M   'P 1'
#
loop_
_entity.id
_entity.type
_entity.pdbx_description
1 polymer ?
#
loop_
_entity_poly.entity_id
_entity_poly.type
_entity_poly.pdbx_seq_one_letter_code
_entity_poly.pdbx_strand_id
1 'polypeptide(L)'
;RISELPPIPAFDGIFQSLEKLHVAADLIVVSQTTEDALVREWNHAGLTGFVDVIAGAELGSKTESLKIAMEGRYGPEQAVMVGDATGDLDAAREAGCFFFPILPGDEVNSWTALCAEGLVRVQNGTFAGAYQEELISRFNSVLTETPPDER
;
A
#
# COMPACT_ATOMS: atom_id res chain seq x y z
N ARG A 1 18.66 2.18 -20.80
CA ARG A 1 17.69 3.28 -20.45
C ARG A 1 16.57 2.62 -19.63
N ILE A 2 16.00 3.21 -18.56
CA ILE A 2 14.92 2.55 -17.78
C ILE A 2 13.75 2.10 -18.70
N SER A 3 13.53 2.82 -19.80
CA SER A 3 12.59 2.49 -20.87
C SER A 3 12.87 1.21 -21.69
N GLU A 4 13.95 0.48 -21.40
CA GLU A 4 14.34 -0.76 -22.11
C GLU A 4 14.29 -2.00 -21.20
N LEU A 5 13.98 -1.82 -19.92
CA LEU A 5 13.75 -2.95 -19.02
C LEU A 5 12.39 -3.58 -19.35
N PRO A 6 12.28 -4.91 -19.39
CA PRO A 6 10.98 -5.55 -19.49
C PRO A 6 10.09 -5.06 -18.34
N PRO A 7 8.77 -4.88 -18.55
CA PRO A 7 7.88 -4.55 -17.46
C PRO A 7 8.11 -5.57 -16.34
N ILE A 8 8.33 -5.08 -15.12
CA ILE A 8 8.25 -5.95 -13.94
C ILE A 8 6.87 -6.59 -14.03
N PRO A 9 6.77 -7.93 -14.14
CA PRO A 9 5.49 -8.57 -14.32
C PRO A 9 4.60 -8.16 -13.15
N ALA A 10 3.49 -7.50 -13.46
CA ALA A 10 2.35 -7.43 -12.57
C ALA A 10 2.08 -8.87 -12.09
N PHE A 11 2.14 -9.12 -10.78
CA PHE A 11 1.88 -10.46 -10.27
C PHE A 11 0.41 -10.83 -10.52
N ASP A 12 0.13 -12.13 -10.60
CA ASP A 12 -1.19 -12.64 -10.94
C ASP A 12 -2.25 -12.07 -9.98
N GLY A 13 -3.28 -11.42 -10.55
CA GLY A 13 -4.42 -10.89 -9.80
C GLY A 13 -4.29 -9.44 -9.31
N ILE A 14 -3.19 -8.73 -9.55
CA ILE A 14 -3.08 -7.31 -9.15
C ILE A 14 -4.13 -6.42 -9.82
N PHE A 15 -4.38 -6.60 -11.12
CA PHE A 15 -5.40 -5.82 -11.85
C PHE A 15 -6.80 -6.01 -11.25
N GLN A 16 -7.17 -7.26 -10.96
CA GLN A 16 -8.46 -7.56 -10.34
C GLN A 16 -8.55 -6.99 -8.92
N SER A 17 -7.45 -7.04 -8.17
CA SER A 17 -7.37 -6.46 -6.83
C SER A 17 -7.55 -4.94 -6.88
N LEU A 18 -6.83 -4.25 -7.76
CA LEU A 18 -6.93 -2.80 -7.92
C LEU A 18 -8.30 -2.37 -8.47
N GLU A 19 -8.91 -3.11 -9.40
CA GLU A 19 -10.28 -2.84 -9.85
C GLU A 19 -11.28 -2.88 -8.68
N LYS A 20 -11.21 -3.92 -7.85
CA LYS A 20 -12.09 -4.06 -6.68
C LYS A 20 -11.88 -2.93 -5.68
N LEU A 21 -10.62 -2.58 -5.42
CA LEU A 21 -10.26 -1.52 -4.50
C LEU A 21 -10.72 -0.15 -5.04
N HIS A 22 -10.50 0.14 -6.32
CA HIS A 22 -10.86 1.42 -6.95
C HIS A 22 -12.38 1.67 -6.96
N VAL A 23 -13.20 0.61 -7.05
CA VAL A 23 -14.66 0.74 -6.91
C VAL A 23 -15.08 1.07 -5.47
N ALA A 24 -14.28 0.70 -4.48
CA ALA A 24 -14.65 0.72 -3.07
C ALA A 24 -13.98 1.83 -2.25
N ALA A 25 -12.87 2.39 -2.72
CA ALA A 25 -12.05 3.38 -2.02
C ALA A 25 -11.27 4.27 -3.00
N ASP A 26 -10.96 5.49 -2.57
CA ASP A 26 -9.97 6.35 -3.23
C ASP A 26 -8.58 5.73 -3.01
N LEU A 27 -7.80 5.58 -4.08
CA LEU A 27 -6.49 4.93 -4.08
C LEU A 27 -5.37 5.90 -4.41
N ILE A 28 -4.38 5.97 -3.52
CA ILE A 28 -3.23 6.86 -3.66
C ILE A 28 -1.96 6.04 -3.53
N VAL A 29 -1.05 6.21 -4.48
CA VAL A 29 0.30 5.63 -4.40
C VAL A 29 1.19 6.62 -3.66
N VAL A 30 1.83 6.17 -2.59
CA VAL A 30 2.78 7.00 -1.83
C VAL A 30 4.15 6.32 -1.82
N SER A 31 5.17 6.97 -2.39
CA SER A 31 6.49 6.37 -2.54
C SER A 31 7.62 7.39 -2.40
N GLN A 32 8.80 6.89 -2.01
CA GLN A 32 10.05 7.68 -1.96
C GLN A 32 10.79 7.71 -3.30
N THR A 33 10.22 7.13 -4.35
CA THR A 33 10.68 7.30 -5.72
C THR A 33 10.17 8.64 -6.27
N THR A 34 10.89 9.24 -7.21
CA THR A 34 10.40 10.46 -7.89
C THR A 34 9.10 10.20 -8.63
N GLU A 35 8.17 11.16 -8.59
CA GLU A 35 6.85 11.04 -9.22
C GLU A 35 6.97 10.68 -10.71
N ASP A 36 7.88 11.37 -11.41
CA ASP A 36 8.19 11.13 -12.82
C ASP A 36 8.59 9.67 -13.13
N ALA A 37 9.33 9.03 -12.23
CA ALA A 37 9.73 7.64 -12.40
C ALA A 37 8.56 6.70 -12.10
N LEU A 38 7.79 6.95 -11.04
CA LEU A 38 6.60 6.18 -10.68
C LEU A 38 5.54 6.21 -11.77
N VAL A 39 5.20 7.40 -12.28
CA VAL A 39 4.22 7.57 -13.34
C VAL A 39 4.64 6.79 -14.60
N ARG A 40 5.94 6.80 -14.96
CA ARG A 40 6.43 6.00 -16.09
C ARG A 40 6.28 4.50 -15.84
N GLU A 41 6.64 4.03 -14.66
CA GLU A 41 6.55 2.62 -14.28
C GLU A 41 5.10 2.12 -14.25
N TRP A 42 4.22 2.87 -13.58
CA TRP A 42 2.79 2.55 -13.48
C TRP A 42 2.10 2.60 -14.84
N ASN A 43 2.45 3.57 -15.70
CA ASN A 43 1.93 3.63 -17.06
C ASN A 43 2.39 2.44 -17.90
N HIS A 44 3.67 2.08 -17.79
CA HIS A 44 4.23 0.94 -18.51
C HIS A 44 3.62 -0.39 -18.04
N ALA A 45 3.29 -0.49 -16.76
CA ALA A 45 2.55 -1.62 -16.19
C ALA A 45 1.04 -1.58 -16.46
N GLY A 46 0.50 -0.49 -17.01
CA GLY A 46 -0.93 -0.31 -17.26
C GLY A 46 -1.78 -0.12 -15.99
N LEU A 47 -1.15 0.32 -14.88
CA LEU A 47 -1.77 0.39 -13.55
C LEU A 47 -2.27 1.79 -13.18
N THR A 48 -1.80 2.84 -13.85
CA THR A 48 -2.14 4.24 -13.52
C THR A 48 -3.64 4.51 -13.53
N GLY A 49 -4.40 3.80 -14.39
CA GLY A 49 -5.86 3.96 -14.49
C GLY A 49 -6.66 3.44 -13.29
N PHE A 50 -6.01 2.79 -12.31
CA PHE A 50 -6.67 2.27 -11.11
C PHE A 50 -6.39 3.10 -9.86
N VAL A 51 -5.62 4.18 -9.96
CA VAL A 51 -5.27 5.04 -8.81
C VAL A 51 -5.62 6.48 -9.11
N ASP A 52 -6.05 7.22 -8.07
CA ASP A 52 -6.50 8.60 -8.18
C ASP A 52 -5.33 9.58 -8.15
N VAL A 53 -4.28 9.25 -7.39
CA VAL A 53 -3.09 10.10 -7.20
C VAL A 53 -1.83 9.24 -7.09
N ILE A 54 -0.73 9.71 -7.69
CA ILE A 54 0.62 9.19 -7.45
C ILE A 54 1.43 10.30 -6.77
N ALA A 55 1.84 10.04 -5.52
CA ALA A 55 2.67 10.93 -4.72
C ALA A 55 4.10 10.39 -4.66
N GLY A 56 5.00 11.06 -5.38
CA GLY A 56 6.44 10.82 -5.31
C GLY A 56 7.10 11.53 -4.14
N ALA A 57 8.41 11.32 -4.00
CA ALA A 57 9.23 11.90 -2.93
C ALA A 57 9.20 13.44 -2.86
N GLU A 58 8.86 14.09 -3.97
CA GLU A 58 8.76 15.54 -4.08
C GLU A 58 7.62 16.13 -3.21
N LEU A 59 6.60 15.32 -2.88
CA LEU A 59 5.47 15.73 -2.05
C LEU A 59 5.72 15.59 -0.54
N GLY A 60 6.95 15.25 -0.15
CA GLY A 60 7.37 15.14 1.24
C GLY A 60 7.44 13.69 1.74
N SER A 61 7.36 13.53 3.06
CA SER A 61 7.36 12.21 3.69
C SER A 61 6.06 11.44 3.39
N LYS A 62 6.11 10.12 3.57
CA LYS A 62 4.91 9.27 3.47
C LYS A 62 3.84 9.70 4.48
N THR A 63 4.26 10.03 5.71
CA THR A 63 3.39 10.55 6.77
C THR A 63 2.67 11.83 6.33
N GLU A 64 3.38 12.80 5.74
CA GLU A 64 2.77 14.05 5.25
C GLU A 64 1.78 13.78 4.11
N SER A 65 2.16 12.94 3.15
CA SER A 65 1.28 12.56 2.04
C SER A 65 -0.02 11.91 2.53
N LEU A 66 0.06 11.00 3.49
CA LEU A 66 -1.11 10.37 4.10
C LEU A 66 -1.99 11.39 4.84
N LYS A 67 -1.39 12.28 5.63
CA LYS A 67 -2.13 13.33 6.35
C LYS A 67 -2.87 14.26 5.39
N ILE A 68 -2.21 14.71 4.33
CA ILE A 68 -2.80 15.57 3.30
C ILE A 68 -3.96 14.84 2.58
N ALA A 69 -3.78 13.57 2.23
CA ALA A 69 -4.82 12.78 1.59
C ALA A 69 -6.07 12.59 2.47
N MET A 70 -5.89 12.46 3.78
CA MET A 70 -6.96 12.25 4.75
C MET A 70 -7.66 13.56 5.16
N GLU A 71 -6.94 14.68 5.17
CA GLU A 71 -7.40 15.95 5.74
C GLU A 71 -8.76 16.40 5.18
N GLY A 72 -9.75 16.54 6.07
CA GLY A 72 -11.10 16.98 5.72
C GLY A 72 -11.93 15.98 4.91
N ARG A 73 -11.39 14.79 4.59
CA ARG A 73 -12.05 13.78 3.73
C ARG A 73 -12.29 12.44 4.44
N TYR A 74 -11.33 11.96 5.23
CA TYR A 74 -11.37 10.63 5.85
C TYR A 74 -10.96 10.69 7.32
N GLY A 75 -11.67 9.93 8.16
CA GLY A 75 -11.23 9.68 9.53
C GLY A 75 -10.09 8.66 9.60
N PRO A 76 -9.33 8.65 10.72
CA PRO A 76 -8.34 7.62 11.05
C PRO A 76 -8.75 6.17 10.75
N GLU A 77 -9.99 5.83 11.08
CA GLU A 77 -10.54 4.47 10.96
C GLU A 77 -11.03 4.12 9.54
N GLN A 78 -10.91 5.07 8.60
CA GLN A 78 -11.35 4.93 7.21
C GLN A 78 -10.17 4.88 6.23
N ALA A 79 -8.94 5.03 6.72
CA ALA A 79 -7.73 5.03 5.92
C ALA A 79 -6.84 3.84 6.28
N VAL A 80 -6.27 3.20 5.26
CA VAL A 80 -5.32 2.09 5.42
C VAL A 80 -4.11 2.35 4.54
N MET A 81 -2.93 2.37 5.15
CA MET A 81 -1.66 2.30 4.44
C MET A 81 -1.35 0.84 4.11
N VAL A 82 -1.13 0.54 2.83
CA VAL A 82 -0.74 -0.78 2.34
C VAL A 82 0.73 -0.74 1.97
N GLY A 83 1.58 -1.58 2.58
CA GLY A 83 3.02 -1.54 2.34
C GLY A 83 3.79 -2.73 2.90
N ASP A 84 5.04 -2.85 2.49
CA ASP A 84 5.93 -3.99 2.76
C ASP A 84 7.14 -3.61 3.65
N ALA A 85 7.35 -2.32 3.90
CA ALA A 85 8.48 -1.85 4.70
C ALA A 85 8.06 -1.36 6.09
N THR A 86 8.98 -1.43 7.05
CA THR A 86 8.78 -0.85 8.40
C THR A 86 8.47 0.65 8.33
N GLY A 87 9.07 1.36 7.37
CA GLY A 87 8.76 2.78 7.13
C GLY A 87 7.31 3.05 6.73
N ASP A 88 6.60 2.09 6.12
CA ASP A 88 5.17 2.22 5.82
C ASP A 88 4.32 2.07 7.08
N LEU A 89 4.67 1.09 7.92
CA LEU A 89 4.04 0.89 9.23
C LEU A 89 4.22 2.12 10.12
N ASP A 90 5.43 2.70 10.15
CA ASP A 90 5.71 3.90 10.93
C ASP A 90 4.94 5.11 10.38
N ALA A 91 4.91 5.29 9.06
CA ALA A 91 4.12 6.35 8.43
C ALA A 91 2.62 6.23 8.74
N ALA A 92 2.07 5.01 8.71
CA ALA A 92 0.68 4.76 9.05
C ALA A 92 0.38 5.15 10.50
N ARG A 93 1.24 4.75 11.43
CA ARG A 93 1.13 5.09 12.87
C ARG A 93 1.20 6.59 13.10
N GLU A 94 2.15 7.28 12.48
CA GLU A 94 2.33 8.72 12.61
C GLU A 94 1.21 9.54 11.95
N ALA A 95 0.62 9.03 10.86
CA ALA A 95 -0.57 9.58 10.23
C ALA A 95 -1.85 9.27 11.02
N GLY A 96 -1.80 8.27 11.90
CA GLY A 96 -2.95 7.81 12.67
C GLY A 96 -3.95 7.03 11.84
N CYS A 97 -3.49 6.31 10.80
CA CYS A 97 -4.33 5.41 10.02
C CYS A 97 -3.98 3.94 10.27
N PHE A 98 -4.77 3.03 9.72
CA PHE A 98 -4.49 1.61 9.82
C PHE A 98 -3.36 1.19 8.89
N PHE A 99 -2.78 0.01 9.15
CA PHE A 99 -1.73 -0.57 8.32
C PHE A 99 -2.12 -1.99 7.89
N PHE A 100 -1.96 -2.29 6.61
CA PHE A 100 -2.08 -3.63 6.05
C PHE A 100 -0.75 -4.04 5.39
N PRO A 101 -0.10 -5.11 5.88
CA PRO A 101 1.19 -5.52 5.36
C PRO A 101 1.07 -6.26 4.03
N ILE A 102 1.95 -5.93 3.09
CA ILE A 102 2.30 -6.81 1.98
C ILE A 102 3.54 -7.60 2.42
N LEU A 103 3.38 -8.91 2.59
CA LEU A 103 4.45 -9.75 3.12
C LEU A 103 5.45 -10.11 2.01
N PRO A 104 6.76 -9.88 2.22
CA PRO A 104 7.79 -10.27 1.26
C PRO A 104 7.73 -11.78 0.97
N GLY A 105 7.69 -12.16 -0.32
CA GLY A 105 7.57 -13.54 -0.77
C GLY A 105 6.17 -14.15 -0.66
N ASP A 106 5.17 -13.38 -0.21
CA ASP A 106 3.77 -13.78 -0.10
C ASP A 106 2.84 -12.64 -0.59
N GLU A 107 3.28 -11.87 -1.60
CA GLU A 107 2.60 -10.67 -2.08
C GLU A 107 1.22 -11.00 -2.65
N VAL A 108 1.12 -12.03 -3.50
CA VAL A 108 -0.14 -12.45 -4.14
C VAL A 108 -1.24 -12.73 -3.10
N ASN A 109 -0.88 -13.46 -2.04
CA ASN A 109 -1.82 -13.79 -0.96
C ASN A 109 -2.13 -12.56 -0.11
N SER A 110 -1.16 -11.68 0.13
CA SER A 110 -1.37 -10.43 0.86
C SER A 110 -2.40 -9.53 0.16
N TRP A 111 -2.27 -9.35 -1.16
CA TRP A 111 -3.24 -8.57 -1.95
C TRP A 111 -4.61 -9.25 -2.03
N THR A 112 -4.64 -10.58 -2.13
CA THR A 112 -5.90 -11.34 -2.10
C THR A 112 -6.62 -11.17 -0.76
N ALA A 113 -5.89 -11.24 0.36
CA ALA A 113 -6.42 -11.06 1.70
C ALA A 113 -6.89 -9.61 1.95
N LEU A 114 -6.17 -8.61 1.44
CA LEU A 114 -6.60 -7.22 1.47
C LEU A 114 -7.98 -7.06 0.82
N CYS A 115 -8.17 -7.62 -0.38
CA CYS A 115 -9.43 -7.50 -1.11
C CYS A 115 -10.56 -8.33 -0.49
N ALA A 116 -10.25 -9.52 0.03
CA ALA A 116 -11.25 -10.45 0.55
C ALA A 116 -11.71 -10.11 1.98
N GLU A 117 -10.81 -9.59 2.81
CA GLU A 117 -11.07 -9.38 4.24
C GLU A 117 -10.71 -7.97 4.70
N GLY A 118 -9.51 -7.47 4.36
CA GLY A 118 -9.04 -6.16 4.82
C GLY A 118 -10.01 -5.03 4.48
N LEU A 119 -10.39 -4.92 3.20
CA LEU A 119 -11.36 -3.95 2.71
C LEU A 119 -12.72 -4.05 3.42
N VAL A 120 -13.23 -5.27 3.56
CA VAL A 120 -14.53 -5.54 4.21
C VAL A 120 -14.51 -5.12 5.68
N ARG A 121 -13.38 -5.34 6.38
CA ARG A 121 -13.22 -4.94 7.78
C ARG A 121 -13.14 -3.43 7.95
N VAL A 122 -12.49 -2.70 7.04
CA VAL A 122 -12.51 -1.23 7.07
C VAL A 122 -13.94 -0.72 6.89
N GLN A 123 -14.65 -1.22 5.88
CA GLN A 123 -16.02 -0.79 5.58
C GLN A 123 -17.01 -1.07 6.73
N ASN A 124 -16.77 -2.14 7.50
CA ASN A 124 -17.60 -2.52 8.64
C ASN A 124 -17.11 -1.96 9.99
N GLY A 125 -16.01 -1.21 10.03
CA GLY A 125 -15.42 -0.69 11.27
C GLY A 125 -14.86 -1.78 12.19
N THR A 126 -14.44 -2.93 11.65
CA THR A 126 -13.91 -4.09 12.38
C THR A 126 -12.44 -4.39 12.07
N PHE A 127 -11.74 -3.40 11.51
CA PHE A 127 -10.30 -3.49 11.23
C PHE A 127 -9.44 -3.32 12.49
N ALA A 128 -9.82 -2.38 13.36
CA ALA A 128 -9.09 -2.08 14.59
C ALA A 128 -9.09 -3.24 15.60
N GLY A 129 -8.17 -3.16 16.57
CA GLY A 129 -8.02 -4.15 17.64
C GLY A 129 -7.29 -5.40 17.17
N ALA A 130 -7.80 -6.57 17.57
CA ALA A 130 -7.12 -7.85 17.40
C ALA A 130 -6.69 -8.14 15.95
N TYR A 131 -7.48 -7.73 14.96
CA TYR A 131 -7.15 -7.96 13.55
C TYR A 131 -5.90 -7.18 13.11
N GLN A 132 -5.85 -5.87 13.36
CA GLN A 132 -4.67 -5.08 13.04
C GLN A 132 -3.44 -5.49 13.87
N GLU A 133 -3.64 -5.85 15.14
CA GLU A 133 -2.56 -6.37 15.99
C GLU A 133 -1.96 -7.67 15.43
N GLU A 134 -2.79 -8.58 14.94
CA GLU A 134 -2.36 -9.83 14.30
C GLU A 134 -1.59 -9.57 12.99
N LEU A 135 -2.10 -8.67 12.13
CA LEU A 135 -1.43 -8.27 10.90
C LEU A 135 -0.02 -7.72 11.18
N ILE A 136 0.09 -6.79 12.13
CA ILE A 136 1.38 -6.18 12.52
C ILE A 136 2.30 -7.24 13.14
N SER A 137 1.79 -8.15 13.97
CA SER A 137 2.61 -9.22 14.56
C SER A 137 3.16 -10.15 13.49
N ARG A 138 2.33 -10.56 12.52
CA ARG A 138 2.76 -11.41 11.41
C ARG A 138 3.82 -10.72 10.57
N PHE A 139 3.62 -9.44 10.27
CA PHE A 139 4.57 -8.62 9.51
C PHE A 139 5.94 -8.56 10.18
N ASN A 140 5.98 -8.24 11.48
CA ASN A 140 7.24 -8.15 12.21
C ASN A 140 7.98 -9.50 12.26
N SER A 141 7.25 -10.62 12.37
CA SER A 141 7.85 -11.96 12.35
C SER A 141 8.58 -12.24 11.02
N VAL A 142 7.93 -11.95 9.89
CA VAL A 142 8.52 -12.17 8.55
C VAL A 142 9.77 -11.32 8.35
N LEU A 143 9.75 -10.07 8.82
CA LEU A 143 10.91 -9.18 8.73
C LEU A 143 12.08 -9.61 9.61
N THR A 144 11.83 -10.24 10.76
CA THR A 144 12.92 -10.78 11.60
C THR A 144 13.55 -12.05 11.03
N GLU A 145 12.80 -12.82 10.25
CA GLU A 145 13.27 -14.05 9.60
C GLU A 145 14.01 -13.77 8.29
N THR A 146 13.78 -12.60 7.68
CA THR A 146 14.45 -12.17 6.45
C THR A 146 15.68 -11.31 6.81
N PRO A 147 16.93 -11.74 6.52
CA PRO A 147 18.11 -10.95 6.85
C PRO A 147 18.09 -9.57 6.16
N PRO A 148 18.63 -8.50 6.79
CA PRO A 148 18.58 -7.14 6.25
C PRO A 148 19.24 -6.91 4.88
N ASP A 149 20.01 -7.87 4.36
CA ASP A 149 21.00 -7.64 3.30
C ASP A 149 20.67 -8.31 1.95
N GLU A 150 19.46 -8.81 1.71
CA GLU A 150 19.03 -9.30 0.37
C GLU A 150 18.10 -8.32 -0.36
N ARG A 151 18.48 -7.05 -0.47
CA ARG A 151 17.84 -6.07 -1.37
C ARG A 151 18.81 -5.46 -2.36
#